data_AF-K1TBS1-F1
#
_entry.id   AF-K1TBS1-F1
#
_cell.length_a   1.000
_cell.length_b   1.000
_cell.length_c   1.000
_cell.angle_alpha   90.00
_cell.angle_beta   90.00
_cell.angle_gamma   90.00
#
_symmetry.space_group_name_H-M   'P 1'
#
loop_
_entity.id
_entity.type
_entity.pdbx_description
1 polymer ?
#
loop_
_entity_poly.entity_id
_entity_poly.type
_entity_poly.pdbx_seq_one_letter_code
_entity_poly.pdbx_strand_id
1 'polypeptide(L)'
;FQELVSKSNIQDKELILRVLSMYQDPAQREQEIKNISSVYKTLADEILPQLRRSRLTLNYEIIGKSDEEITKLASSNPSELNIEELLYAATLTNDPAKQEAIYTQATKQFPNDYRAYNNLGNCLSSW
;
A
#
# COMPACT_ATOMS: atom_id res chain seq x y z
N PHE A 1 -20.94 2.02 -7.03
CA PHE A 1 -22.32 2.30 -6.57
C PHE A 1 -23.35 1.51 -7.37
N GLN A 2 -23.46 1.73 -8.68
CA GLN A 2 -24.42 1.04 -9.56
C GLN A 2 -24.30 -0.49 -9.51
N GLU A 3 -23.09 -1.04 -9.45
CA GLU A 3 -22.86 -2.48 -9.32
C GLU A 3 -23.28 -3.06 -7.95
N LEU A 4 -23.15 -2.30 -6.87
CA LEU A 4 -23.59 -2.72 -5.54
C LEU A 4 -25.12 -2.73 -5.47
N VAL A 5 -25.76 -1.71 -6.03
CA VAL A 5 -27.23 -1.65 -6.15
C VAL A 5 -27.73 -2.78 -7.06
N SER A 6 -27.05 -3.08 -8.18
CA SER A 6 -27.43 -4.16 -9.10
C SER A 6 -27.26 -5.57 -8.52
N LYS A 7 -26.44 -5.75 -7.49
CA LYS A 7 -26.28 -7.03 -6.76
C LYS A 7 -27.13 -7.12 -5.49
N SER A 8 -27.64 -5.99 -5.00
CA SER A 8 -28.50 -5.95 -3.80
C SER A 8 -29.92 -6.44 -4.06
N ASN A 9 -30.61 -6.86 -2.98
CA ASN A 9 -32.01 -7.31 -2.98
C ASN A 9 -32.97 -6.22 -2.46
N ILE A 10 -32.76 -4.97 -2.90
CA ILE A 10 -33.54 -3.82 -2.46
C ILE A 10 -34.84 -3.73 -3.29
N GLN A 11 -35.95 -3.40 -2.63
CA GLN A 11 -37.22 -3.13 -3.31
C GLN A 11 -37.08 -1.88 -4.21
N ASP A 12 -37.69 -1.89 -5.40
CA ASP A 12 -37.61 -0.79 -6.39
C ASP A 12 -36.21 -0.54 -7.00
N LYS A 13 -35.34 -1.57 -6.98
CA LYS A 13 -33.99 -1.58 -7.58
C LYS A 13 -33.92 -1.06 -9.01
N GLU A 14 -34.86 -1.46 -9.88
CA GLU A 14 -34.87 -1.01 -11.29
C GLU A 14 -35.13 0.48 -11.43
N LEU A 15 -35.99 1.04 -10.57
CA LEU A 15 -36.28 2.47 -10.54
C LEU A 15 -35.05 3.26 -10.09
N ILE A 16 -34.35 2.78 -9.06
CA ILE A 16 -33.10 3.38 -8.56
C ILE A 16 -32.01 3.34 -9.64
N LEU A 17 -31.82 2.19 -10.31
CA LEU A 17 -30.85 2.07 -11.40
C LEU A 17 -31.16 3.01 -12.57
N ARG A 18 -32.44 3.22 -12.89
CA ARG A 18 -32.87 4.17 -13.93
C ARG A 18 -32.52 5.60 -13.54
N VAL A 19 -32.82 6.02 -12.31
CA VAL A 19 -32.45 7.36 -11.79
C VAL A 19 -30.93 7.55 -11.80
N LEU A 20 -30.16 6.51 -11.45
CA LEU A 20 -28.69 6.53 -11.52
C LEU A 20 -28.16 6.74 -12.94
N SER A 21 -28.82 6.18 -13.95
CA SER A 21 -28.47 6.42 -15.35
C SER A 21 -28.96 7.76 -15.91
N MET A 22 -30.08 8.30 -15.39
CA MET A 22 -30.70 9.53 -15.90
C MET A 22 -29.96 10.79 -15.49
N TYR A 23 -29.46 10.84 -14.25
CA TYR A 23 -28.78 12.02 -13.71
C TYR A 23 -27.28 11.75 -13.53
N GLN A 24 -26.46 12.53 -14.21
CA GLN A 24 -24.98 12.43 -14.14
C GLN A 24 -24.41 13.18 -12.92
N ASP A 25 -25.05 14.28 -12.52
CA ASP A 25 -24.65 15.09 -11.36
C ASP A 25 -24.94 14.36 -10.03
N PRO A 26 -23.93 14.12 -9.18
CA PRO A 26 -24.09 13.44 -7.89
C PRO A 26 -25.10 14.11 -6.95
N ALA A 27 -25.16 15.45 -6.93
CA ALA A 27 -26.00 16.19 -5.98
C ALA A 27 -27.50 16.05 -6.32
N GLN A 28 -27.86 16.26 -7.59
CA GLN A 28 -29.23 16.05 -8.08
C GLN A 28 -29.68 14.60 -7.94
N ARG A 29 -28.79 13.64 -8.24
CA ARG A 29 -29.06 12.22 -8.09
C ARG A 29 -29.40 11.85 -6.65
N GLU A 30 -28.65 12.34 -5.68
CA GLU A 30 -28.91 12.04 -4.26
C GLU A 30 -30.26 12.60 -3.80
N GLN A 31 -30.64 13.78 -4.29
CA GLN A 31 -31.92 14.41 -3.98
C GLN A 31 -33.11 13.64 -4.58
N GLU A 32 -33.02 13.20 -5.84
CA GLU A 32 -34.07 12.39 -6.47
C GLU A 32 -34.19 11.00 -5.84
N ILE A 33 -33.08 10.36 -5.47
CA ILE A 33 -33.11 9.08 -4.74
C ILE A 33 -33.77 9.26 -3.35
N LYS A 34 -33.53 10.39 -2.66
CA LYS A 34 -34.21 10.73 -1.40
C LYS A 34 -35.72 10.97 -1.59
N ASN A 35 -36.12 11.57 -2.71
CA ASN A 35 -37.52 11.90 -2.99
C ASN A 35 -38.36 10.68 -3.40
N ILE A 36 -37.77 9.73 -4.12
CA ILE A 36 -38.47 8.58 -4.68
C ILE A 36 -38.60 7.43 -3.68
N SER A 37 -37.67 7.31 -2.75
CA SER A 37 -37.47 6.08 -2.00
C SER A 37 -37.83 6.25 -0.52
N SER A 38 -39.01 5.76 -0.12
CA SER A 38 -39.27 5.38 1.28
C SER A 38 -38.27 4.34 1.83
N VAL A 39 -37.51 3.72 0.92
CA VAL A 39 -36.45 2.71 1.12
C VAL A 39 -35.05 3.35 1.21
N TYR A 40 -34.94 4.69 1.15
CA TYR A 40 -33.65 5.41 1.25
C TYR A 40 -32.91 5.04 2.54
N LYS A 41 -33.64 4.77 3.64
CA LYS A 41 -33.04 4.29 4.89
C LYS A 41 -32.30 2.97 4.71
N THR A 42 -32.93 1.95 4.12
CA THR A 42 -32.29 0.66 3.85
C THR A 42 -31.08 0.81 2.94
N LEU A 43 -31.17 1.65 1.91
CA LEU A 43 -30.05 1.90 1.00
C LEU A 43 -28.90 2.66 1.68
N ALA A 44 -29.23 3.62 2.54
CA ALA A 44 -28.27 4.40 3.31
C ALA A 44 -27.60 3.61 4.44
N ASP A 45 -28.29 2.61 4.98
CA ASP A 45 -27.81 1.77 6.08
C ASP A 45 -27.03 0.54 5.57
N GLU A 46 -27.37 -0.02 4.40
CA GLU A 46 -26.72 -1.23 3.88
C GLU A 46 -25.65 -0.95 2.81
N ILE A 47 -25.90 0.01 1.91
CA ILE A 47 -25.07 0.22 0.71
C ILE A 47 -24.10 1.40 0.88
N LEU A 48 -24.57 2.56 1.34
CA LEU A 48 -23.71 3.75 1.50
C LEU A 48 -22.52 3.56 2.47
N PRO A 49 -22.57 2.76 3.54
CA PRO A 49 -21.42 2.58 4.43
C PRO A 49 -20.26 1.85 3.74
N GLN A 50 -20.56 0.96 2.79
CA GLN A 50 -19.53 0.25 2.02
C GLN A 50 -18.77 1.18 1.07
N LEU A 51 -19.43 2.24 0.57
CA LEU A 51 -18.79 3.28 -0.23
C LEU A 51 -18.05 4.33 0.62
N ARG A 52 -18.42 4.51 1.89
CA ARG A 52 -17.73 5.42 2.82
C ARG A 52 -16.33 4.95 3.21
N ARG A 53 -16.00 3.67 3.02
CA ARG A 53 -14.63 3.17 3.24
C ARG A 53 -13.80 3.45 1.98
N SER A 54 -12.90 4.43 2.08
CA SER A 54 -11.85 4.64 1.07
C SER A 54 -11.10 3.34 0.84
N ARG A 55 -11.25 2.75 -0.36
CA ARG A 55 -10.50 1.54 -0.73
C ARG A 55 -9.14 1.97 -1.28
N LEU A 56 -8.12 1.96 -0.42
CA LEU A 56 -6.73 2.08 -0.85
C LEU A 56 -6.25 0.68 -1.29
N THR A 57 -6.21 0.42 -2.59
CA THR A 57 -5.61 -0.82 -3.11
C THR A 57 -4.14 -0.53 -3.40
N LEU A 58 -3.24 -0.93 -2.49
CA LEU A 58 -1.80 -0.85 -2.69
C LEU A 58 -1.33 -2.15 -3.36
N ASN A 59 -1.12 -2.11 -4.68
CA ASN A 59 -0.48 -3.21 -5.40
C ASN A 59 1.03 -2.98 -5.35
N TYR A 60 1.73 -3.73 -4.51
CA TYR A 60 3.19 -3.77 -4.46
C TYR A 60 3.64 -5.12 -5.04
N GLU A 61 4.26 -5.09 -6.21
CA GLU A 61 4.93 -6.25 -6.80
C GLU A 61 6.32 -6.35 -6.15
N ILE A 62 6.48 -7.26 -5.19
CA ILE A 62 7.81 -7.66 -4.71
C ILE A 62 8.32 -8.71 -5.68
N ILE A 63 9.15 -8.31 -6.64
CA ILE A 63 10.16 -9.24 -7.15
C ILE A 63 11.22 -9.28 -6.04
N GLY A 64 10.96 -10.10 -5.01
CA GLY A 64 11.82 -10.20 -3.83
C GLY A 64 12.99 -11.10 -4.13
N LYS A 65 14.21 -10.57 -3.99
CA LYS A 65 15.44 -11.37 -4.02
C LYS A 65 15.48 -12.27 -2.78
N SER A 66 15.94 -13.51 -2.89
CA SER A 66 16.15 -14.39 -1.73
C SER A 66 17.28 -13.89 -0.83
N ASP A 67 17.35 -14.36 0.41
CA ASP A 67 18.45 -14.08 1.32
C ASP A 67 19.82 -14.43 0.72
N GLU A 68 19.90 -15.53 -0.07
CA GLU A 68 21.14 -15.92 -0.74
C GLU A 68 21.52 -14.94 -1.86
N GLU A 69 20.53 -14.50 -2.64
CA GLU A 69 20.73 -13.52 -3.70
C GLU A 69 21.17 -12.17 -3.14
N ILE A 70 20.53 -11.72 -2.05
CA ILE A 70 20.88 -10.48 -1.34
C ILE A 70 22.31 -10.56 -0.79
N THR A 71 22.66 -11.67 -0.12
CA THR A 71 24.00 -11.85 0.46
C THR A 71 25.08 -11.87 -0.62
N LYS A 72 24.79 -12.53 -1.75
CA LYS A 72 25.70 -12.58 -2.89
C LYS A 72 25.90 -11.19 -3.49
N LEU A 73 24.80 -10.48 -3.77
CA LEU A 73 24.85 -9.13 -4.36
C LEU A 73 25.51 -8.12 -3.43
N ALA A 74 25.28 -8.19 -2.11
CA ALA A 74 25.94 -7.32 -1.15
C ALA A 74 27.47 -7.43 -1.21
N SER A 75 27.99 -8.62 -1.55
CA SER A 75 29.43 -8.86 -1.70
C SER A 75 29.95 -8.59 -3.12
N SER A 76 29.17 -8.88 -4.16
CA SER A 76 29.63 -8.81 -5.55
C SER A 76 29.25 -7.51 -6.26
N ASN A 77 28.03 -7.02 -6.09
CA ASN A 77 27.52 -5.81 -6.73
C ASN A 77 26.43 -5.13 -5.87
N PRO A 78 26.81 -4.46 -4.76
CA PRO A 78 25.85 -3.86 -3.83
C PRO A 78 24.99 -2.75 -4.48
N SER A 79 25.42 -2.18 -5.60
CA SER A 79 24.69 -1.16 -6.36
C SER A 79 23.33 -1.64 -6.90
N GLU A 80 23.14 -2.96 -7.05
CA GLU A 80 21.86 -3.55 -7.49
C GLU A 80 20.85 -3.72 -6.34
N LEU A 81 21.29 -3.49 -5.10
CA LEU A 81 20.45 -3.56 -3.93
C LEU A 81 19.87 -2.18 -3.61
N ASN A 82 18.58 -2.16 -3.26
CA ASN A 82 17.97 -0.98 -2.68
C ASN A 82 18.36 -0.82 -1.20
N ILE A 83 18.01 0.31 -0.60
CA ILE A 83 18.39 0.60 0.79
C ILE A 83 17.85 -0.45 1.79
N GLU A 84 16.62 -0.94 1.62
CA GLU A 84 16.06 -1.95 2.52
C GLU A 84 16.81 -3.28 2.38
N GLU A 85 17.14 -3.68 1.15
CA GLU A 85 17.90 -4.89 0.87
C GLU A 85 19.33 -4.81 1.41
N LEU A 86 20.01 -3.66 1.33
CA LEU A 86 21.35 -3.49 1.91
C LEU A 86 21.33 -3.52 3.44
N LEU A 87 20.37 -2.82 4.07
CA LEU A 87 20.25 -2.83 5.52
C LEU A 87 19.90 -4.23 6.03
N TYR A 88 19.06 -4.96 5.31
CA TYR A 88 18.74 -6.34 5.60
C TYR A 88 19.94 -7.29 5.38
N ALA A 89 20.71 -7.11 4.31
CA ALA A 89 21.92 -7.90 4.05
C ALA A 89 22.91 -7.89 5.22
N ALA A 90 23.05 -6.77 5.92
CA ALA A 90 23.89 -6.67 7.11
C ALA A 90 23.36 -7.51 8.30
N THR A 91 22.05 -7.75 8.38
CA THR A 91 21.45 -8.62 9.41
C THR A 91 21.61 -10.11 9.10
N LEU A 92 21.92 -10.48 7.85
CA LEU A 92 22.13 -11.87 7.41
C LEU A 92 23.54 -12.39 7.77
N THR A 93 24.42 -11.53 8.27
CA THR A 93 25.77 -11.90 8.68
C THR A 93 26.04 -11.52 10.13
N ASN A 94 26.74 -12.40 10.86
CA ASN A 94 27.18 -12.16 12.23
C ASN A 94 28.65 -11.70 12.31
N ASP A 95 29.30 -11.47 11.16
CA ASP A 95 30.68 -11.00 11.08
C ASP A 95 30.68 -9.46 11.12
N PRO A 96 31.16 -8.84 12.21
CA PRO A 96 31.10 -7.40 12.38
C PRO A 96 31.87 -6.63 11.29
N ALA A 97 32.95 -7.19 10.73
CA ALA A 97 33.70 -6.56 9.65
C ALA A 97 32.90 -6.52 8.34
N LYS A 98 32.08 -7.56 8.07
CA LYS A 98 31.18 -7.57 6.92
C LYS A 98 30.01 -6.62 7.11
N GLN A 99 29.46 -6.54 8.32
CA GLN A 99 28.41 -5.57 8.66
C GLN A 99 28.89 -4.14 8.41
N GLU A 100 30.09 -3.80 8.87
CA GLU A 100 30.70 -2.48 8.65
C GLU A 100 30.85 -2.19 7.14
N ALA A 101 31.35 -3.14 6.35
CA ALA A 101 31.51 -2.98 4.91
C ALA A 101 30.18 -2.74 4.19
N ILE A 102 29.12 -3.47 4.58
CA ILE A 102 27.78 -3.33 4.00
C ILE A 102 27.18 -1.96 4.37
N TYR A 103 27.24 -1.55 5.64
CA TYR A 103 26.73 -0.24 6.06
C TYR A 103 27.54 0.92 5.48
N THR A 104 28.86 0.75 5.32
CA THR A 104 29.71 1.72 4.62
C THR A 104 29.31 1.87 3.15
N GLN A 105 28.93 0.78 2.47
CA GLN A 105 28.37 0.88 1.12
C GLN A 105 26.99 1.54 1.11
N ALA A 106 26.13 1.22 2.08
CA ALA A 106 24.82 1.85 2.21
C ALA A 106 24.92 3.38 2.38
N THR A 107 25.87 3.88 3.17
CA THR A 107 26.09 5.34 3.32
C THR A 107 26.63 6.00 2.04
N LYS A 108 27.41 5.27 1.22
CA LYS A 108 27.90 5.78 -0.07
C LYS A 108 26.81 5.83 -1.14
N GLN A 109 26.00 4.77 -1.23
CA GLN A 109 24.95 4.64 -2.24
C GLN A 109 23.70 5.44 -1.88
N PHE A 110 23.41 5.57 -0.58
CA PHE A 110 22.23 6.26 -0.06
C PHE A 110 22.63 7.31 1.01
N PRO A 111 23.34 8.39 0.62
CA PRO A 111 23.88 9.38 1.57
C PRO A 111 22.81 10.18 2.31
N ASN A 112 21.55 10.12 1.87
CA ASN A 112 20.43 10.80 2.54
C ASN A 112 19.72 9.91 3.57
N ASP A 113 20.06 8.62 3.68
CA ASP A 113 19.41 7.71 4.62
C ASP A 113 20.16 7.68 5.95
N TYR A 114 19.55 8.29 6.98
CA TYR A 114 20.13 8.37 8.32
C TYR A 114 20.30 6.99 8.98
N ARG A 115 19.54 5.96 8.58
CA ARG A 115 19.61 4.62 9.16
C ARG A 115 20.94 3.95 8.80
N ALA A 116 21.46 4.19 7.61
CA ALA A 116 22.76 3.68 7.19
C ALA A 116 23.89 4.19 8.10
N TYR A 117 23.87 5.49 8.45
CA TYR A 117 24.84 6.09 9.36
C TYR A 117 24.64 5.63 10.81
N ASN A 118 23.40 5.54 11.28
CA ASN A 118 23.11 5.08 12.64
C ASN A 118 23.55 3.63 12.84
N ASN A 119 23.28 2.76 11.88
CA ASN A 119 23.66 1.35 11.94
C ASN A 119 25.18 1.18 11.80
N LEU A 120 25.84 1.96 10.95
CA LEU A 120 27.30 2.00 10.88
C LEU A 120 27.91 2.45 12.22
N GLY A 121 27.36 3.51 12.82
CA GLY A 121 27.80 4.02 14.13
C GLY A 121 27.63 2.98 15.22
N ASN A 122 26.50 2.29 15.27
CA ASN A 122 26.25 1.20 16.23
C ASN A 122 27.22 0.02 16.03
N CYS A 123 27.50 -0.33 14.77
CA CYS A 123 28.48 -1.37 14.44
C CYS A 123 29.87 -1.01 14.96
N LEU A 124 30.30 0.24 14.78
CA LEU A 124 31.60 0.73 15.24
C LEU A 124 31.69 0.90 16.77
N SER A 125 30.57 1.22 17.44
CA SER A 125 30.54 1.36 18.91
C SER A 125 30.46 0.03 19.66
N SER A 126 30.21 -1.08 18.96
CA SER A 126 30.04 -2.41 19.57
C SER A 126 31.34 -3.22 19.65
N TRP A 127 32.50 -2.59 19.40
CA TRP A 127 33.84 -3.18 19.48
C TRP A 127 34.59 -2.80 20.77
#